data_AF-A0A349M914-F1
#
_entry.id   AF-A0A349M914-F1
#
_cell.length_a   1.000
_cell.length_b   1.000
_cell.length_c   1.000
_cell.angle_alpha   90.00
_cell.angle_beta   90.00
_cell.angle_gamma   90.00
#
_symmetry.space_group_name_H-M   'P 1'
#
loop_
_entity.id
_entity.type
_entity.pdbx_description
1 polymer ?
#
loop_
_entity_poly.entity_id
_entity_poly.type
_entity_poly.pdbx_seq_one_letter_code
_entity_poly.pdbx_strand_id
1 'polypeptide(L)' 'MAMISPEDRKTLQTLFTQELQDDVNITYFTQHESVLIVSGQECVYCKETRELLEELTGISDKLHLIVKDLVRDKQEE' A
#
# COMPACT_ATOMS: atom_id res chain seq x y z
N MET A 1 -8.24 -10.10 8.50
CA MET A 1 -9.58 -9.51 8.28
C MET A 1 -9.43 -8.54 7.13
N ALA A 2 -10.44 -8.38 6.27
CA ALA A 2 -10.39 -7.32 5.25
C ALA A 2 -10.31 -5.97 5.98
N MET A 3 -9.40 -5.10 5.56
CA MET A 3 -9.23 -3.77 6.14
C MET A 3 -10.31 -2.83 5.63
N ILE A 4 -10.73 -3.01 4.38
CA ILE A 4 -11.82 -2.27 3.76
C ILE A 4 -13.12 -3.05 3.93
N SER A 5 -14.14 -2.38 4.47
CA SER A 5 -15.45 -2.99 4.65
C SER A 5 -16.10 -3.32 3.29
N PRO A 6 -17.00 -4.32 3.20
CA PRO A 6 -17.68 -4.64 1.94
C PRO A 6 -18.54 -3.49 1.39
N GLU A 7 -19.08 -2.64 2.27
CA GLU A 7 -19.87 -1.46 1.91
C GLU A 7 -18.99 -0.35 1.32
N ASP A 8 -17.84 -0.06 1.93
CA ASP A 8 -16.88 0.92 1.42
C ASP A 8 -16.30 0.44 0.09
N ARG A 9 -16.02 -0.85 -0.04
CA ARG A 9 -15.49 -1.43 -1.28
C ARG A 9 -16.41 -1.18 -2.48
N LYS A 10 -17.73 -1.34 -2.31
CA LYS A 10 -18.70 -1.06 -3.39
C LYS A 10 -18.76 0.43 -3.74
N THR A 11 -18.70 1.28 -2.73
CA THR A 11 -18.68 2.74 -2.91
C THR A 11 -17.43 3.18 -3.68
N LEU A 12 -16.26 2.69 -3.26
CA LEU A 12 -14.98 2.96 -3.92
C LEU A 12 -14.96 2.42 -5.36
N GLN A 13 -15.47 1.21 -5.60
CA GLN A 13 -15.54 0.66 -6.96
C GLN A 13 -16.38 1.52 -7.89
N THR A 14 -17.52 2.03 -7.41
CA THR A 14 -18.39 2.92 -8.19
C THR A 14 -17.68 4.25 -8.47
N LEU A 15 -17.07 4.84 -7.44
CA LEU A 15 -16.33 6.10 -7.56
C LEU A 15 -15.16 5.97 -8.55
N PHE A 16 -14.34 4.93 -8.43
CA PHE A 16 -13.18 4.73 -9.29
C PHE A 16 -13.60 4.47 -10.74
N THR A 17 -14.69 3.75 -10.98
CA THR A 17 -15.19 3.53 -12.34
C THR A 17 -15.67 4.83 -13.01
N GLN A 18 -16.23 5.76 -12.23
CA GLN A 18 -16.78 7.02 -12.73
C GLN A 18 -15.71 8.11 -12.87
N GLU A 19 -14.81 8.22 -11.90
CA GLU A 19 -13.94 9.38 -11.72
C GLU A 19 -12.48 9.12 -12.10
N LEU A 20 -11.97 7.88 -12.05
CA LEU A 20 -10.59 7.62 -12.51
C LEU A 20 -10.53 7.62 -14.04
N GLN A 21 -9.92 8.66 -14.60
CA GLN A 21 -9.68 8.79 -16.04
C GLN A 21 -8.40 8.08 -16.47
N ASP A 22 -7.31 8.29 -15.76
CA ASP A 22 -5.98 7.78 -16.08
C ASP A 22 -5.43 6.85 -14.99
N ASP A 23 -4.31 6.18 -15.31
CA ASP A 23 -3.55 5.37 -14.36
C ASP A 23 -2.97 6.21 -13.23
N VAL A 24 -3.14 5.75 -11.98
CA VAL A 24 -2.64 6.40 -10.78
C VAL A 24 -1.64 5.50 -10.08
N ASN A 25 -0.43 6.01 -9.88
CA ASN A 25 0.64 5.33 -9.16
C ASN A 25 0.66 5.77 -7.69
N ILE A 26 0.44 4.83 -6.78
CA ILE A 26 0.57 5.03 -5.34
C ILE A 26 1.97 4.55 -4.94
N THR A 27 2.86 5.48 -4.58
CA THR A 27 4.19 5.11 -4.08
C THR A 27 4.14 4.97 -2.56
N TYR A 28 4.29 3.73 -2.08
CA TYR A 28 4.31 3.39 -0.67
C TYR A 28 5.76 3.17 -0.20
N PHE A 29 6.22 4.06 0.68
CA PHE A 29 7.52 3.91 1.33
C PHE A 29 7.36 3.12 2.62
N THR A 30 8.14 2.06 2.73
CA THR A 30 8.12 1.13 3.87
C THR A 30 9.52 0.89 4.39
N GLN A 31 9.60 0.28 5.57
CA GLN A 31 10.83 -0.25 6.14
C GLN A 31 10.49 -1.68 6.52
N HIS A 32 11.03 -2.65 5.79
CA HIS A 32 10.75 -4.04 6.10
C HIS A 32 11.29 -4.40 7.49
N GLU A 33 10.57 -5.28 8.20
CA GLU A 33 11.06 -5.90 9.42
C GLU A 33 12.33 -6.69 9.10
N SER A 34 13.48 -6.04 9.29
CA SER A 34 14.78 -6.69 9.26
C SER A 34 14.81 -7.78 10.34
N VAL A 35 15.40 -8.94 10.04
CA VAL A 35 15.61 -10.03 11.02
C VAL A 35 16.44 -9.53 12.22
N LEU A 36 17.23 -8.47 12.01
CA LEU A 36 17.91 -7.72 13.06
C LEU A 36 16.98 -6.59 13.52
N ILE A 37 16.38 -6.77 14.70
CA ILE A 37 15.66 -5.69 15.38
C ILE A 37 16.70 -4.67 15.82
N VAL A 38 16.84 -3.59 15.06
CA VAL A 38 17.64 -2.42 15.45
C VAL A 38 16.73 -1.48 16.22
N SER A 39 17.09 -1.18 17.46
CA SER A 39 16.34 -0.24 18.30
C SER A 39 16.19 1.10 17.57
N GLY A 40 14.95 1.51 17.29
CA GLY A 40 14.62 2.76 16.59
C GLY A 40 14.13 2.62 15.14
N GLN A 41 14.04 1.41 14.58
CA GLN A 41 13.49 1.15 13.23
C GLN A 41 12.13 0.40 13.25
N GLU A 42 11.37 0.49 14.34
CA GLU A 42 10.08 -0.19 14.47
C GLU A 42 9.00 0.56 13.67
N CYS A 43 8.67 0.08 12.47
CA CYS A 43 7.53 0.58 11.71
C CYS A 43 6.27 -0.21 12.04
N VAL A 44 5.64 0.15 13.16
CA VAL A 44 4.48 -0.56 13.73
C VAL A 44 3.33 -0.75 12.73
N TYR A 45 3.09 0.23 11.85
CA TYR A 45 1.97 0.20 10.91
C TYR A 45 2.35 -0.12 9.47
N CYS A 46 3.62 -0.44 9.19
CA CYS A 46 4.06 -0.67 7.82
C CYS A 46 3.33 -1.86 7.19
N LYS A 47 3.11 -2.92 7.98
CA LYS A 47 2.42 -4.12 7.52
C LYS A 47 0.95 -3.83 7.22
N GLU A 48 0.23 -3.22 8.16
CA GLU A 48 -1.20 -2.92 8.03
C GLU A 48 -1.45 -1.93 6.90
N THR A 49 -0.58 -0.93 6.76
CA THR A 49 -0.66 0.05 5.66
C THR A 49 -0.46 -0.65 4.31
N ARG A 50 0.49 -1.59 4.23
CA ARG A 50 0.70 -2.38 3.01
C ARG A 50 -0.53 -3.21 2.66
N GLU A 51 -1.08 -3.96 3.62
CA GLU A 51 -2.28 -4.78 3.42
C GLU A 51 -3.47 -3.94 2.96
N LEU A 52 -3.67 -2.75 3.55
CA LEU A 52 -4.71 -1.82 3.15
C LEU A 52 -4.52 -1.30 1.71
N LEU A 53 -3.29 -0.93 1.33
CA LEU A 53 -2.99 -0.41 -0.01
C LEU A 53 -3.08 -1.50 -1.09
N GLU A 54 -2.67 -2.73 -0.78
CA GLU A 54 -2.86 -3.88 -1.66
C GLU A 54 -4.35 -4.17 -1.86
N GLU A 55 -5.16 -4.09 -0.80
CA GLU A 55 -6.62 -4.22 -0.91
C GLU A 55 -7.24 -3.09 -1.76
N LEU A 56 -6.82 -1.84 -1.54
CA LEU A 56 -7.31 -0.66 -2.25
C LEU A 56 -7.00 -0.72 -3.76
N THR A 57 -5.75 -1.03 -4.11
CA THR A 57 -5.33 -1.14 -5.52
C THR A 57 -6.01 -2.33 -6.21
N GLY A 58 -6.36 -3.39 -5.47
CA GLY A 58 -7.18 -4.49 -5.98
C GLY A 58 -8.64 -4.12 -6.32
N ILE A 59 -9.10 -2.89 -6.07
CA ILE A 59 -10.46 -2.43 -6.41
C ILE A 59 -10.54 -1.93 -7.87
N SER A 60 -9.46 -1.41 -8.43
CA SER A 60 -9.42 -0.87 -9.80
C SER A 60 -8.10 -1.19 -10.50
N ASP A 61 -8.19 -1.60 -11.75
CA ASP A 61 -7.07 -1.87 -12.66
C ASP A 61 -6.22 -0.64 -12.99
N LYS A 62 -6.74 0.58 -12.77
CA LYS A 62 -6.02 1.85 -12.96
C LYS A 62 -5.16 2.24 -11.76
N LEU A 63 -5.26 1.54 -10.65
CA LEU A 63 -4.48 1.82 -9.44
C LEU A 63 -3.27 0.90 -9.37
N HIS A 64 -2.07 1.49 -9.33
CA HIS A 64 -0.81 0.76 -9.30
C HIS A 64 -0.06 1.05 -8.01
N LEU A 65 0.22 0.01 -7.22
CA LEU A 65 0.99 0.14 -5.98
C LEU A 65 2.49 -0.07 -6.26
N ILE A 66 3.30 0.94 -5.97
CA ILE A 66 4.76 0.88 -6.05
C ILE A 66 5.31 0.87 -4.62
N VAL A 67 5.88 -0.25 -4.20
CA VAL A 67 6.47 -0.39 -2.86
C VAL A 67 7.96 -0.06 -2.94
N LYS A 68 8.42 0.88 -2.10
CA LYS A 68 9.83 1.25 -1.95
C LYS A 68 10.27 0.98 -0.52
N ASP A 69 11.33 0.20 -0.34
CA ASP A 69 11.83 -0.17 0.98
C ASP A 69 13.07 0.65 1.31
N LEU A 70 12.92 1.61 2.21
CA LEU A 70 13.98 2.56 2.55
C LEU A 70 15.24 1.92 3.15
N VAL A 71 15.15 0.70 3.69
CA VAL A 71 16.31 0.00 4.29
C VAL A 71 17.00 -0.84 3.24
N ARG A 72 16.25 -1.60 2.43
CA ARG A 72 16.81 -2.42 1.35
C ARG A 72 17.34 -1.57 0.20
N ASP A 73 16.57 -0.58 -0.23
CA ASP A 73 16.92 0.27 -1.37
C ASP A 73 18.20 1.09 -1.07
N LYS A 74 18.46 1.42 0.21
CA LYS A 74 19.70 2.08 0.65
C LYS A 74 20.96 1.22 0.53
N GLN A 75 20.83 -0.10 0.41
CA GLN A 75 21.97 -1.01 0.23
C GLN A 75 22.30 -1.23 -1.26
N GLU A 76 21.46 -0.73 -2.17
CA GLU A 76 21.64 -0.89 -3.62
C GLU A 76 22.32 0.33 -4.30
N GLU A 77 22.61 1.41 -3.54
CA GLU A 77 23.47 2.55 -3.94
C GLU A 77 24.91 2.43 -3.40
#